data_AF-R0LFF8-F1
#
_entry.id   AF-R0LFF8-F1
#
_cell.length_a   1.000
_cell.length_b   1.000
_cell.length_c   1.000
_cell.angle_alpha   90.00
_cell.angle_beta   90.00
_cell.angle_gamma   90.00
#
_symmetry.space_group_name_H-M   'P 1'
#
loop_
_entity.id
_entity.type
_entity.pdbx_description
1 polymer ?
#
loop_
_entity_poly.entity_id
_entity_poly.type
_entity_poly.pdbx_seq_one_letter_code
_entity_poly.pdbx_strand_id
1 'polypeptide(L)'
;QRKQEQKAPDKDAILKATANLPSRNVDRTVAHHNMRDFQTELRKILVSLIEVAQKLLALNPDAVELFKKANAMLDEDEEDRVDEIALRQLTEMGFPESRAVKALRLNHMSVTQAMEWLIEHADDPAVDAPLPGQTPSEAPAEAGASSAEATAGPSSEAAGEEAKDELTEIFKKIRRKREFRPDPRVCAVYLVIC
;
A
#
# COMPACT_ATOMS: atom_id res chain seq x y z
N GLN A 1 10.42 -21.13 53.91
CA GLN A 1 10.11 -19.94 53.07
C GLN A 1 8.67 -20.08 52.60
N ARG A 2 7.72 -19.32 53.15
CA ARG A 2 6.30 -19.44 52.79
C ARG A 2 6.06 -18.67 51.48
N LYS A 3 5.70 -19.39 50.41
CA LYS A 3 5.11 -18.84 49.19
C LYS A 3 3.90 -17.99 49.60
N GLN A 4 4.01 -16.67 49.53
CA GLN A 4 2.84 -15.80 49.62
C GLN A 4 2.06 -15.98 48.33
N GLU A 5 0.93 -16.67 48.42
CA GLU A 5 -0.05 -16.83 47.36
C GLU A 5 -0.51 -15.43 46.94
N GLN A 6 -0.26 -15.06 45.68
CA GLN A 6 -0.72 -13.79 45.10
C GLN A 6 -2.24 -13.85 44.93
N LYS A 7 -2.97 -13.76 46.04
CA LYS A 7 -4.42 -13.71 46.07
C LYS A 7 -4.86 -12.24 45.97
N ALA A 8 -5.86 -11.97 45.14
CA ALA A 8 -6.46 -10.65 45.09
C ALA A 8 -6.94 -10.25 46.50
N PRO A 9 -6.68 -9.01 46.96
CA PRO A 9 -7.09 -8.57 48.29
C PRO A 9 -8.62 -8.55 48.41
N ASP A 10 -9.13 -9.07 49.53
CA ASP A 10 -10.57 -9.10 49.81
C ASP A 10 -11.12 -7.68 49.99
N LYS A 11 -12.40 -7.49 49.64
CA LYS A 11 -13.10 -6.19 49.68
C LYS A 11 -12.99 -5.51 51.05
N ASP A 12 -13.10 -6.27 52.13
CA ASP A 12 -13.01 -5.74 53.50
C ASP A 12 -11.58 -5.30 53.86
N ALA A 13 -10.57 -6.00 53.32
CA ALA A 13 -9.17 -5.61 53.48
C ALA A 13 -8.86 -4.31 52.74
N ILE A 14 -9.42 -4.14 51.55
CA ILE A 14 -9.33 -2.89 50.77
C ILE A 14 -9.98 -1.75 51.57
N LEU A 15 -11.24 -1.92 52.02
CA LEU A 15 -11.96 -0.89 52.79
C LEU A 15 -11.21 -0.48 54.06
N LYS A 16 -10.65 -1.45 54.79
CA LYS A 16 -9.86 -1.20 55.99
C LYS A 16 -8.56 -0.44 55.67
N ALA A 17 -7.88 -0.79 54.57
CA ALA A 17 -6.64 -0.13 54.15
C ALA A 17 -6.90 1.28 53.62
N THR A 18 -8.05 1.54 52.98
CA THR A 18 -8.40 2.83 52.39
C THR A 18 -9.18 3.77 53.34
N ALA A 19 -9.55 3.31 54.55
CA ALA A 19 -10.41 4.05 55.47
C ALA A 19 -9.90 5.44 55.87
N ASN A 20 -8.58 5.66 55.86
CA ASN A 20 -7.95 6.92 56.29
C ASN A 20 -7.39 7.75 55.14
N LEU A 21 -7.69 7.38 53.89
CA LEU A 21 -7.20 8.13 52.73
C LEU A 21 -8.11 9.32 52.43
N PRO A 22 -7.54 10.54 52.25
CA PRO A 22 -8.34 11.69 51.86
C PRO A 22 -8.88 11.52 50.44
N SER A 23 -10.20 11.71 50.28
CA SER A 23 -10.86 11.71 48.97
C SER A 23 -10.27 12.82 48.09
N ARG A 24 -9.54 12.45 47.03
CA ARG A 24 -8.94 13.38 46.07
C ARG A 24 -9.51 13.09 44.69
N ASN A 25 -9.80 14.14 43.92
CA ASN A 25 -10.37 14.05 42.55
C ASN A 25 -11.80 13.45 42.48
N VAL A 26 -12.70 13.82 43.38
CA VAL A 26 -14.12 13.41 43.29
C VAL A 26 -14.82 13.95 42.03
N ASP A 27 -14.37 15.10 41.53
CA ASP A 27 -14.91 15.75 40.32
C ASP A 27 -14.18 15.36 39.03
N ARG A 28 -13.21 14.43 39.09
CA ARG A 28 -12.54 13.95 37.87
C ARG A 28 -13.53 13.10 37.08
N THR A 29 -14.29 13.76 36.23
CA THR A 29 -14.99 13.15 35.12
C THR A 29 -13.93 12.49 34.25
N VAL A 30 -13.83 11.17 34.32
CA VAL A 30 -13.10 10.39 33.32
C VAL A 30 -13.80 10.70 32.01
N ALA A 31 -13.11 11.39 31.09
CA ALA A 31 -13.67 11.75 29.80
C ALA A 31 -14.09 10.45 29.09
N HIS A 32 -15.40 10.19 29.10
CA HIS A 32 -15.95 9.06 28.39
C HIS A 32 -15.94 9.45 26.91
N HIS A 33 -14.92 9.01 26.19
CA HIS A 33 -14.81 9.28 24.76
C HIS A 33 -16.01 8.61 24.09
N ASN A 34 -17.03 9.40 23.73
CA ASN A 34 -18.18 8.86 23.04
C ASN A 34 -17.76 8.53 21.60
N MET A 35 -18.36 7.50 21.00
CA MET A 35 -18.12 7.14 19.59
C MET A 35 -18.28 8.33 18.63
N ARG A 36 -19.17 9.27 18.99
CA ARG A 36 -19.38 10.54 18.28
C ARG A 36 -18.19 11.48 18.39
N ASP A 37 -17.55 11.55 19.55
CA ASP A 37 -16.37 12.39 19.77
C ASP A 37 -15.19 11.86 18.97
N PHE A 38 -14.98 10.54 18.93
CA PHE A 38 -13.94 9.93 18.10
C PHE A 38 -14.13 10.27 16.61
N GLN A 39 -15.36 10.18 16.11
CA GLN A 39 -15.68 10.58 14.74
C GLN A 39 -15.41 12.09 14.51
N THR A 40 -15.67 12.95 15.50
CA THR A 40 -15.34 14.38 15.38
C THR A 40 -13.83 14.65 15.44
N GLU A 41 -13.08 13.93 16.27
CA GLU A 41 -11.62 14.02 16.33
C GLU A 41 -10.98 13.49 15.04
N LEU A 42 -11.45 12.36 14.50
CA LEU A 42 -11.05 11.87 13.18
C LEU A 42 -11.31 12.91 12.09
N ARG A 43 -12.48 13.55 12.10
CA ARG A 43 -12.79 14.61 11.15
C ARG A 43 -11.82 15.78 11.31
N LYS A 44 -11.50 16.21 12.54
CA LYS A 44 -10.53 17.28 12.79
C LYS A 44 -9.12 16.93 12.29
N ILE A 45 -8.70 15.68 12.50
CA ILE A 45 -7.41 15.18 12.00
C ILE A 45 -7.39 15.23 10.46
N LEU A 46 -8.42 14.70 9.80
CA LEU A 46 -8.50 14.69 8.33
C LEU A 46 -8.53 16.11 7.76
N VAL A 47 -9.32 17.01 8.36
CA VAL A 47 -9.38 18.41 7.93
C VAL A 47 -8.01 19.06 8.06
N SER A 48 -7.31 18.88 9.19
CA SER A 48 -5.96 19.44 9.40
C SER A 48 -4.94 18.90 8.39
N LEU A 49 -4.97 17.59 8.11
CA LEU A 49 -4.08 16.98 7.12
C LEU A 49 -4.35 17.52 5.71
N ILE A 50 -5.62 17.69 5.34
CA ILE A 50 -6.02 18.25 4.05
C ILE A 50 -5.55 19.71 3.95
N GLU A 51 -5.76 20.52 4.98
CA GLU A 51 -5.32 21.93 4.99
C GLU A 51 -3.81 22.07 4.82
N VAL A 52 -3.03 21.20 5.47
CA VAL A 52 -1.56 21.19 5.32
C VAL A 52 -1.17 20.70 3.93
N ALA A 53 -1.80 19.64 3.41
CA ALA A 53 -1.54 19.12 2.07
C ALA A 53 -1.83 20.17 1.00
N GLN A 54 -2.96 20.88 1.11
CA GLN A 54 -3.33 21.98 0.22
C GLN A 54 -2.32 23.12 0.27
N LYS A 55 -1.83 23.49 1.46
CA LYS A 55 -0.78 24.51 1.59
C LYS A 55 0.54 24.06 0.96
N LEU A 56 0.95 22.80 1.16
CA LEU A 56 2.16 22.24 0.54
C LEU A 56 2.06 22.20 -0.99
N LEU A 57 0.88 21.87 -1.51
CA LEU A 57 0.55 21.87 -2.93
C LEU A 57 0.54 23.28 -3.53
N ALA A 58 -0.04 24.26 -2.84
CA ALA A 58 -0.13 25.63 -3.32
C ALA A 58 1.24 26.34 -3.40
N LEU A 59 2.20 25.92 -2.58
CA LEU A 59 3.57 26.45 -2.59
C LEU A 59 4.41 25.94 -3.77
N ASN A 60 4.01 24.83 -4.41
CA ASN A 60 4.72 24.22 -5.53
C ASN A 60 3.71 23.88 -6.64
N PRO A 61 3.50 24.74 -7.64
CA PRO A 61 2.56 24.47 -8.73
C PRO A 61 2.90 23.18 -9.50
N ASP A 62 4.19 22.83 -9.56
CA ASP A 62 4.72 21.58 -10.11
C ASP A 62 4.30 20.33 -9.32
N ALA A 63 3.92 20.48 -8.04
CA ALA A 63 3.49 19.35 -7.22
C ALA A 63 2.19 18.77 -7.77
N VAL A 64 1.30 19.57 -8.35
CA VAL A 64 0.05 19.07 -8.95
C VAL A 64 0.35 18.11 -10.11
N GLU A 65 1.33 18.43 -10.96
CA GLU A 65 1.78 17.53 -12.02
C GLU A 65 2.46 16.29 -11.46
N LEU A 66 3.24 16.42 -10.38
CA LEU A 66 3.82 15.26 -9.68
C LEU A 66 2.74 14.33 -9.11
N PHE A 67 1.64 14.87 -8.55
CA PHE A 67 0.51 14.07 -8.08
C PHE A 67 -0.24 13.38 -9.22
N LYS A 68 -0.44 14.05 -10.36
CA LYS A 68 -1.02 13.41 -11.55
C LYS A 68 -0.15 12.27 -12.07
N LYS A 69 1.17 12.49 -12.18
CA LYS A 69 2.14 11.46 -12.58
C LYS A 69 2.16 10.31 -11.57
N ALA A 70 2.16 10.61 -10.27
CA ALA A 70 2.12 9.60 -9.22
C ALA A 70 0.83 8.78 -9.27
N ASN A 71 -0.34 9.40 -9.46
CA ASN A 71 -1.60 8.67 -9.59
C ASN A 71 -1.60 7.78 -10.83
N ALA A 72 -1.15 8.28 -11.99
CA ALA A 72 -1.01 7.46 -13.19
C ALA A 72 -0.10 6.25 -12.97
N MET A 73 1.03 6.43 -12.26
CA MET A 73 1.90 5.30 -11.90
C MET A 73 1.25 4.33 -10.90
N LEU A 74 0.38 4.81 -10.01
CA LEU A 74 -0.35 3.97 -9.07
C LEU A 74 -1.42 3.14 -9.77
N ASP A 75 -2.07 3.71 -10.78
CA ASP A 75 -3.08 3.05 -11.61
C ASP A 75 -2.42 1.96 -12.48
N GLU A 76 -1.28 2.27 -13.12
CA GLU A 76 -0.49 1.28 -13.89
C GLU A 76 0.01 0.11 -13.00
N ASP A 77 0.46 0.40 -11.77
CA ASP A 77 0.88 -0.62 -10.79
C ASP A 77 -0.28 -1.53 -10.32
N GLU A 78 -1.53 -1.04 -10.30
CA GLU A 78 -2.70 -1.87 -9.97
C GLU A 78 -3.09 -2.79 -11.13
N GLU A 79 -2.97 -2.33 -12.38
CA GLU A 79 -3.24 -3.14 -13.57
C GLU A 79 -2.28 -4.35 -13.69
N ASP A 80 -1.06 -4.24 -13.16
CA ASP A 80 -0.07 -5.33 -13.15
C ASP A 80 -0.38 -6.42 -12.11
N ARG A 81 -1.16 -6.09 -11.06
CA ARG A 81 -1.53 -7.02 -9.99
C ARG A 81 -2.72 -7.87 -10.41
N VAL A 82 -2.46 -9.17 -10.54
CA VAL A 82 -3.52 -10.14 -10.83
C VAL A 82 -4.27 -10.44 -9.53
N ASP A 83 -5.59 -10.33 -9.54
CA ASP A 83 -6.43 -10.79 -8.44
C ASP A 83 -6.35 -12.32 -8.34
N GLU A 84 -5.76 -12.81 -7.24
CA GLU A 84 -5.59 -14.24 -6.96
C GLU A 84 -6.93 -14.99 -6.86
N ILE A 85 -8.01 -14.31 -6.44
CA ILE A 85 -9.34 -14.92 -6.32
C ILE A 85 -9.92 -15.14 -7.72
N ALA A 86 -9.85 -14.11 -8.57
CA ALA A 86 -10.27 -14.17 -9.96
C ALA A 86 -9.46 -15.22 -10.75
N LEU A 87 -8.15 -15.26 -10.51
CA LEU A 87 -7.27 -16.26 -11.12
C LEU A 87 -7.65 -17.67 -10.69
N ARG A 88 -7.88 -17.89 -9.38
CA ARG A 88 -8.30 -19.19 -8.86
C ARG A 88 -9.61 -19.66 -9.50
N GLN A 89 -10.59 -18.79 -9.63
CA GLN A 89 -11.87 -19.11 -10.27
C GLN A 89 -11.68 -19.61 -11.71
N LEU A 90 -10.87 -18.92 -12.51
CA LEU A 90 -10.59 -19.35 -13.89
C LEU A 90 -9.81 -20.66 -13.94
N THR A 91 -8.85 -20.87 -13.03
CA THR A 91 -8.10 -22.14 -12.96
C THR A 91 -8.95 -23.32 -12.48
N GLU A 92 -9.89 -23.10 -11.56
CA GLU A 92 -10.85 -24.12 -11.11
C GLU A 92 -11.82 -24.53 -12.23
N MET A 93 -12.12 -23.62 -13.16
CA MET A 93 -12.87 -23.93 -14.38
C MET A 93 -12.07 -24.72 -15.42
N GLY A 94 -10.76 -24.89 -15.22
CA GLY A 94 -9.88 -25.66 -16.10
C GLY A 94 -9.08 -24.83 -17.10
N PHE A 95 -9.06 -23.50 -16.99
CA PHE A 95 -8.20 -22.66 -17.82
C PHE A 95 -6.76 -22.66 -17.26
N PRO A 96 -5.73 -22.74 -18.12
CA PRO A 96 -4.34 -22.68 -17.67
C PRO A 96 -4.01 -21.32 -17.04
N GLU A 97 -3.23 -21.35 -15.95
CA GLU A 97 -2.91 -20.17 -15.13
C GLU A 97 -2.25 -19.05 -15.96
N SER A 98 -1.33 -19.40 -16.87
CA SER A 98 -0.66 -18.45 -17.78
C SER A 98 -1.66 -17.66 -18.63
N ARG A 99 -2.69 -18.35 -19.15
CA ARG A 99 -3.73 -17.78 -19.99
C ARG A 99 -4.72 -16.97 -19.17
N ALA A 100 -5.10 -17.47 -18.00
CA ALA A 100 -5.99 -16.80 -17.07
C ALA A 100 -5.37 -15.48 -16.56
N VAL A 101 -4.08 -15.46 -16.22
CA VAL A 101 -3.34 -14.24 -15.86
C VAL A 101 -3.39 -13.22 -17.01
N LYS A 102 -3.13 -13.66 -18.24
CA LYS A 102 -3.14 -12.78 -19.41
C LYS A 102 -4.53 -12.21 -19.68
N ALA A 103 -5.56 -13.06 -19.60
CA ALA A 103 -6.95 -12.66 -19.79
C ALA A 103 -7.41 -11.68 -18.72
N LEU A 104 -7.06 -11.91 -17.45
CA LEU A 104 -7.40 -10.99 -16.35
C LEU A 104 -6.73 -9.63 -16.54
N ARG A 105 -5.47 -9.61 -16.98
CA ARG A 105 -4.74 -8.36 -17.29
C ARG A 105 -5.37 -7.56 -18.42
N LEU A 106 -5.79 -8.22 -19.48
CA LEU A 106 -6.42 -7.55 -20.62
C LEU A 106 -7.85 -7.06 -20.34
N ASN A 107 -8.50 -7.63 -19.32
CA ASN A 107 -9.91 -7.37 -19.02
C ASN A 107 -10.10 -6.73 -17.62
N HIS A 108 -9.14 -5.92 -17.17
CA HIS A 108 -9.22 -5.15 -15.91
C HIS A 108 -9.64 -6.00 -14.69
N MET A 109 -9.08 -7.20 -14.56
CA MET A 109 -9.37 -8.19 -13.51
C MET A 109 -10.83 -8.66 -13.41
N SER A 110 -11.64 -8.44 -14.45
CA SER A 110 -13.01 -8.94 -14.52
C SER A 110 -13.02 -10.41 -14.94
N VAL A 111 -13.47 -11.31 -14.05
CA VAL A 111 -13.58 -12.75 -14.30
C VAL A 111 -14.45 -13.04 -15.51
N THR A 112 -15.60 -12.36 -15.62
CA THR A 112 -16.57 -12.57 -16.70
C THR A 112 -15.98 -12.21 -18.07
N GLN A 113 -15.31 -11.06 -18.16
CA GLN A 113 -14.70 -10.61 -19.41
C GLN A 113 -13.44 -11.41 -19.75
N ALA A 114 -12.63 -11.77 -18.75
CA ALA A 114 -11.49 -12.65 -18.94
C ALA A 114 -11.91 -14.03 -19.45
N MET A 115 -13.02 -14.57 -18.96
CA MET A 115 -13.58 -15.82 -19.45
C MET A 115 -14.04 -15.72 -20.91
N GLU A 116 -14.75 -14.66 -21.27
CA GLU A 116 -15.17 -14.41 -22.66
C GLU A 116 -13.96 -14.33 -23.59
N TRP A 117 -12.93 -13.57 -23.18
CA TRP A 117 -11.66 -13.48 -23.91
C TRP A 117 -10.95 -14.84 -24.06
N LEU A 118 -10.94 -15.66 -23.00
CA LEU A 118 -10.37 -17.01 -23.02
C LEU A 118 -11.08 -17.96 -23.98
N ILE A 119 -12.40 -17.82 -24.13
CA ILE A 119 -13.21 -18.62 -25.05
C ILE A 119 -12.97 -18.18 -26.49
N GLU A 120 -12.94 -16.87 -26.74
CA GLU A 120 -12.66 -16.30 -28.07
C GLU A 120 -11.26 -16.68 -28.58
N HIS A 121 -10.29 -16.83 -27.66
CA HIS A 121 -8.90 -17.16 -27.96
C HIS A 121 -8.53 -18.60 -27.58
N ALA A 122 -9.51 -19.50 -27.45
CA ALA A 122 -9.29 -20.87 -27.00
C ALA A 122 -8.34 -21.66 -27.94
N ASP A 123 -8.45 -21.42 -29.26
CA ASP A 123 -7.76 -22.15 -30.32
C ASP A 123 -6.42 -21.52 -30.76
N ASP A 124 -5.98 -20.42 -30.12
CA ASP A 124 -4.72 -19.77 -30.48
C ASP A 124 -3.54 -20.30 -29.62
N PRO A 125 -2.65 -21.14 -30.19
CA PRO A 125 -1.50 -21.69 -29.47
C PRO A 125 -0.43 -20.64 -29.16
N ALA A 126 -0.48 -19.43 -29.73
CA ALA A 126 0.42 -18.34 -29.38
C ALA A 126 0.12 -17.74 -27.99
N VAL A 127 -1.05 -18.03 -27.43
CA VAL A 127 -1.49 -17.52 -26.12
C VAL A 127 -0.90 -18.33 -24.96
N ASP A 128 -0.47 -19.57 -25.20
CA ASP A 128 0.24 -20.42 -24.23
C ASP A 128 1.75 -20.13 -24.17
N ALA A 129 2.27 -19.26 -25.03
CA ALA A 129 3.66 -18.84 -24.95
C ALA A 129 3.88 -17.99 -23.68
N PRO A 130 4.88 -18.33 -22.84
CA PRO A 130 5.23 -17.51 -21.69
C PRO A 130 5.60 -16.09 -22.15
N LEU A 131 5.14 -15.08 -21.40
CA LEU A 131 5.46 -13.67 -21.64
C LEU A 131 6.97 -13.49 -21.87
N PRO A 132 7.40 -12.81 -22.97
CA PRO A 132 8.82 -12.60 -23.23
C PRO A 132 9.44 -11.72 -22.13
N GLY A 133 10.30 -12.32 -21.31
CA GLY A 133 10.96 -11.66 -20.17
C GLY A 133 11.85 -12.56 -19.30
N GLN A 134 11.87 -13.89 -19.52
CA GLN A 134 12.86 -14.80 -18.94
C GLN A 134 13.72 -15.39 -20.06
N THR A 135 14.88 -14.80 -20.27
CA THR A 135 15.89 -15.30 -21.21
C THR A 135 16.79 -16.33 -20.53
N PRO A 136 16.93 -17.56 -21.05
CA PRO A 136 18.21 -18.24 -21.08
C PRO A 136 18.99 -17.71 -22.29
N SER A 137 20.19 -17.20 -21.98
CA SER A 137 21.21 -16.78 -22.92
C SER A 137 21.59 -17.89 -23.91
N GLU A 138 21.40 -17.65 -25.21
CA GLU A 138 22.32 -18.13 -26.26
C GLU A 138 22.15 -17.32 -27.56
N ALA A 139 23.24 -16.67 -27.98
CA ALA A 139 23.45 -16.09 -29.32
C ALA A 139 24.20 -17.14 -30.19
N PRO A 140 24.50 -16.95 -31.51
CA PRO A 140 24.48 -15.72 -32.32
C PRO A 140 24.06 -15.87 -33.82
N ALA A 141 23.99 -14.74 -34.55
CA ALA A 141 24.31 -14.47 -35.99
C ALA A 141 23.36 -13.41 -36.60
N GLU A 142 23.80 -12.14 -36.77
CA GLU A 142 24.23 -11.50 -38.06
C GLU A 142 23.09 -11.27 -39.09
N ALA A 143 22.84 -10.13 -39.75
CA ALA A 143 23.56 -8.87 -40.00
C ALA A 143 22.62 -7.78 -40.62
N GLY A 144 23.08 -6.50 -40.63
CA GLY A 144 22.66 -5.39 -41.54
C GLY A 144 21.95 -4.19 -40.86
N ALA A 145 22.62 -3.08 -40.46
CA ALA A 145 23.09 -1.90 -41.22
C ALA A 145 21.94 -1.12 -41.95
N SER A 146 21.77 0.21 -41.93
CA SER A 146 22.56 1.38 -41.51
C SER A 146 21.70 2.67 -41.46
N SER A 147 22.13 3.66 -40.68
CA SER A 147 22.04 5.14 -40.85
C SER A 147 20.71 5.90 -40.72
N ALA A 148 20.67 6.89 -39.80
CA ALA A 148 20.91 8.31 -40.12
C ALA A 148 20.96 9.21 -38.85
N GLU A 149 22.06 9.93 -38.73
CA GLU A 149 22.35 11.12 -37.91
C GLU A 149 21.44 12.29 -38.36
N ALA A 150 20.89 13.20 -37.54
CA ALA A 150 21.45 14.33 -36.79
C ALA A 150 20.25 15.32 -36.65
N THR A 151 20.03 16.16 -35.63
CA THR A 151 20.74 17.42 -35.37
C THR A 151 20.18 18.10 -34.09
N ALA A 152 21.08 18.70 -33.30
CA ALA A 152 21.00 19.97 -32.52
C ALA A 152 19.64 20.41 -31.92
N GLY A 153 19.51 20.59 -30.60
CA GLY A 153 20.15 21.65 -29.80
C GLY A 153 19.13 22.24 -28.80
N PRO A 154 19.55 23.06 -27.82
CA PRO A 154 19.29 22.82 -26.40
C PRO A 154 18.23 23.75 -25.77
N SER A 155 17.54 23.28 -24.73
CA SER A 155 16.91 24.14 -23.72
C SER A 155 16.99 23.50 -22.33
N SER A 156 17.30 24.35 -21.37
CA SER A 156 17.71 24.05 -20.01
C SER A 156 16.56 23.56 -19.11
N GLU A 157 16.28 22.26 -19.11
CA GLU A 157 15.28 21.65 -18.19
C GLU A 157 15.85 20.56 -17.26
N ALA A 158 17.13 20.18 -17.45
CA ALA A 158 17.75 19.04 -16.78
C ALA A 158 17.80 19.13 -15.24
N ALA A 159 17.87 20.34 -14.65
CA ALA A 159 17.96 20.49 -13.20
C ALA A 159 16.61 20.27 -12.48
N GLY A 160 15.48 20.41 -13.17
CA GLY A 160 14.14 20.23 -12.61
C GLY A 160 13.60 18.81 -12.78
N GLU A 161 14.00 18.12 -13.84
CA GLU A 161 13.61 16.73 -14.10
C GLU A 161 14.35 15.75 -13.18
N GLU A 162 15.67 15.89 -12.99
CA GLU A 162 16.43 14.98 -12.12
C GLU A 162 15.89 14.97 -10.68
N ALA A 163 15.52 16.13 -10.13
CA ALA A 163 14.95 16.22 -8.78
C ALA A 163 13.55 15.58 -8.68
N LYS A 164 12.74 15.67 -9.74
CA LYS A 164 11.42 15.01 -9.81
C LYS A 164 11.59 13.50 -9.94
N ASP A 165 12.55 13.06 -10.73
CA ASP A 165 12.85 11.64 -10.93
C ASP A 165 13.45 11.02 -9.66
N GLU A 166 14.33 11.71 -8.93
CA GLU A 166 14.80 11.30 -7.60
C GLU A 166 13.65 11.14 -6.60
N LEU A 167 12.72 12.11 -6.55
CA LEU A 167 11.55 12.02 -5.67
C LEU A 167 10.67 10.81 -6.04
N THR A 168 10.44 10.56 -7.32
CA THR A 168 9.67 9.37 -7.76
C THR A 168 10.39 8.06 -7.47
N GLU A 169 11.72 8.01 -7.59
CA GLU A 169 12.53 6.86 -7.18
C GLU A 169 12.49 6.63 -5.66
N ILE A 170 12.45 7.69 -4.86
CA ILE A 170 12.24 7.59 -3.42
C ILE A 170 10.88 6.97 -3.11
N PHE A 171 9.80 7.39 -3.79
CA PHE A 171 8.47 6.77 -3.63
C PHE A 171 8.47 5.29 -4.01
N LYS A 172 9.08 4.92 -5.15
CA LYS A 172 9.23 3.52 -5.57
C LYS A 172 10.02 2.70 -4.53
N LYS A 173 11.10 3.25 -3.98
CA LYS A 173 11.95 2.59 -2.98
C LYS A 173 11.23 2.42 -1.64
N ILE A 174 10.42 3.38 -1.23
CA ILE A 174 9.59 3.29 -0.02
C ILE A 174 8.47 2.26 -0.21
N ARG A 175 7.80 2.25 -1.37
CA ARG A 175 6.74 1.29 -1.73
C ARG A 175 7.27 -0.14 -1.79
N ARG A 176 8.43 -0.37 -2.43
CA ARG A 176 9.10 -1.69 -2.48
C ARG A 176 9.64 -2.16 -1.13
N LYS A 177 10.00 -1.25 -0.22
CA LYS A 177 10.51 -1.61 1.12
C LYS A 177 9.42 -1.75 2.19
N ARG A 178 8.17 -1.36 1.92
CA ARG A 178 7.04 -1.50 2.84
C ARG A 178 6.41 -2.89 2.73
N GLU A 179 7.19 -3.93 3.01
CA GLU A 179 6.63 -4.97 3.87
C GLU A 179 6.50 -4.33 5.25
N PHE A 180 5.29 -3.92 5.62
CA PHE A 180 5.02 -3.34 6.93
C PHE A 180 5.34 -4.40 7.99
N ARG A 181 6.52 -4.32 8.61
CA ARG A 181 6.85 -5.06 9.83
C ARG A 181 6.64 -4.13 11.02
N PRO A 182 5.51 -4.26 11.75
CA PRO A 182 5.32 -3.50 12.98
C PRO A 182 6.45 -3.84 13.96
N ASP A 183 7.09 -2.81 14.53
CA ASP A 183 8.14 -2.98 15.52
C ASP A 183 7.54 -3.66 16.77
N PRO A 184 8.00 -4.88 17.14
CA PRO A 184 7.43 -5.61 18.27
C PRO A 184 7.60 -4.87 19.61
N ARG A 185 8.48 -3.87 19.68
CA ARG A 185 8.70 -3.05 20.89
C ARG A 185 7.62 -1.99 21.08
N VAL A 186 6.98 -1.52 20.01
CA VAL A 186 5.92 -0.50 20.09
C VAL A 186 4.57 -1.14 20.41
N CYS A 187 4.33 -2.39 19.97
CA CYS A 187 3.15 -3.17 20.34
C CYS A 187 3.11 -3.55 21.83
N ALA A 188 4.28 -3.67 22.49
CA ALA A 188 4.35 -4.02 23.91
C ALA A 188 3.97 -2.85 24.85
N VAL A 189 4.10 -1.60 24.41
CA VAL A 189 3.79 -0.42 25.27
C VAL A 189 2.28 -0.24 25.46
N TYR A 190 1.46 -0.69 24.50
CA TYR A 190 0.00 -0.63 24.61
C TYR A 190 -0.62 -1.73 25.48
N LEU A 191 0.11 -2.83 25.77
CA LEU A 191 -0.41 -3.93 26.60
C LEU A 191 -0.17 -3.76 28.11
N VAL A 192 0.49 -2.68 28.53
CA VAL A 192 0.76 -2.38 29.96
C VAL A 192 -0.17 -1.28 30.50
N ILE A 193 -1.05 -0.71 29.67
CA ILE A 193 -2.00 0.35 30.04
C ILE A 193 -3.47 -0.10 29.98
N CYS A 194 -3.76 -1.36 29.62
CA CYS A 194 -5.10 -1.94 29.75
C CYS A 194 -5.21 -2.88 30.94
#